data_AF-A0A941I9Y4-F1
#
_entry.id   AF-A0A941I9Y4-F1
#
_cell.length_a   1.000
_cell.length_b   1.000
_cell.length_c   1.000
_cell.angle_alpha   90.00
_cell.angle_beta   90.00
_cell.angle_gamma   90.00
#
_symmetry.space_group_name_H-M   'P 1'
#
loop_
_entity.id
_entity.type
_entity.pdbx_description
1 polymer ?
#
loop_
_entity_poly.entity_id
_entity_poly.type
_entity_poly.pdbx_seq_one_letter_code
_entity_poly.pdbx_strand_id
1 'polypeptide(L)'
;EVIRQIIDELARSDDWSQKNLKATATLLSTQVGLEPAIVELAAQRFAYGVKPLSEAVIKEQQAIADSFTELKLLPKRIVVRDAVYQPKQ
;
A
#
# COMPACT_ATOMS: atom_id res chain seq x y z
N GLU A 1 15.13 2.68 -13.73
CA GLU A 1 14.55 1.62 -14.56
C GLU A 1 14.01 0.42 -13.76
N VAL A 2 14.84 -0.36 -13.04
CA VAL A 2 14.37 -1.55 -12.29
C VAL A 2 13.24 -1.25 -11.30
N ILE A 3 13.34 -0.16 -10.51
CA ILE A 3 12.28 0.21 -9.54
C ILE A 3 10.94 0.48 -10.24
N ARG A 4 10.97 1.16 -11.39
CA ARG A 4 9.76 1.45 -12.17
C ARG A 4 9.12 0.15 -12.66
N GLN A 5 9.93 -0.77 -13.18
CA GLN A 5 9.45 -2.09 -13.63
C GLN A 5 8.82 -2.89 -12.49
N ILE A 6 9.42 -2.86 -11.29
CA ILE A 6 8.84 -3.51 -10.11
C ILE A 6 7.47 -2.89 -9.75
N ILE A 7 7.36 -1.56 -9.75
CA ILE A 7 6.07 -0.89 -9.50
C ILE A 7 5.03 -1.30 -10.55
N ASP A 8 5.42 -1.36 -11.82
CA ASP A 8 4.53 -1.76 -12.91
C ASP A 8 4.07 -3.23 -12.79
N GLU A 9 4.95 -4.15 -12.37
CA GLU A 9 4.58 -5.55 -12.10
C GLU A 9 3.67 -5.69 -10.87
N LEU A 10 3.95 -4.94 -9.80
CA LEU A 10 3.08 -4.91 -8.62
C LEU A 10 1.68 -4.42 -9.00
N ALA A 11 1.58 -3.35 -9.78
CA ALA A 11 0.29 -2.83 -10.25
C ALA A 11 -0.48 -3.86 -11.10
N ARG A 12 0.20 -4.63 -11.95
CA ARG A 12 -0.42 -5.74 -12.71
C ARG A 12 -0.94 -6.84 -11.80
N SER A 13 -0.13 -7.28 -10.83
CA SER A 13 -0.52 -8.31 -9.87
C SER A 13 -1.72 -7.87 -9.02
N ASP A 14 -1.77 -6.59 -8.66
CA ASP A 14 -2.81 -5.99 -7.85
C ASP A 14 -4.14 -5.89 -8.63
N ASP A 15 -4.10 -5.45 -9.90
CA ASP A 15 -5.27 -5.44 -10.79
C ASP A 15 -5.83 -6.85 -11.05
N TRP A 16 -4.95 -7.83 -11.24
CA TRP A 16 -5.37 -9.23 -11.35
C TRP A 16 -6.07 -9.70 -10.07
N SER A 17 -5.51 -9.36 -8.90
CA SER A 17 -6.08 -9.78 -7.61
C SER A 17 -7.45 -9.17 -7.37
N GLN A 18 -7.63 -7.89 -7.71
CA GLN A 18 -8.93 -7.22 -7.61
C GLN A 18 -10.00 -7.88 -8.49
N LYS A 19 -9.62 -8.37 -9.67
CA LYS A 19 -10.53 -9.04 -10.62
C LYS A 19 -10.77 -10.52 -10.29
N ASN A 20 -9.93 -11.13 -9.45
CA ASN A 20 -9.93 -12.58 -9.19
C ASN A 20 -9.99 -12.91 -7.69
N LEU A 21 -10.83 -12.19 -6.93
CA LEU A 21 -10.93 -12.27 -5.47
C LEU A 21 -10.96 -13.69 -4.88
N LYS A 22 -11.71 -14.62 -5.49
CA LYS A 22 -11.77 -16.03 -5.03
C LYS A 22 -10.45 -16.76 -5.18
N ALA A 23 -9.77 -16.56 -6.32
CA ALA A 23 -8.47 -17.16 -6.57
C ALA A 23 -7.41 -16.53 -5.65
N THR A 24 -7.45 -15.21 -5.47
CA THR A 24 -6.62 -14.48 -4.51
C THR A 24 -6.83 -15.01 -3.09
N ALA A 25 -8.09 -15.18 -2.66
CA ALA A 25 -8.40 -15.69 -1.33
C ALA A 25 -7.88 -17.11 -1.13
N THR A 26 -8.05 -17.99 -2.11
CA THR A 26 -7.54 -19.36 -2.05
C THR A 26 -6.02 -19.39 -1.92
N LEU A 27 -5.31 -18.55 -2.69
CA LEU A 27 -3.84 -18.45 -2.64
C LEU A 27 -3.34 -17.92 -1.29
N LEU A 28 -4.04 -16.94 -0.71
CA LEU A 28 -3.63 -16.29 0.52
C LEU A 28 -4.06 -17.03 1.78
N SER A 29 -5.15 -17.81 1.74
CA SER A 29 -5.67 -18.55 2.90
C SER A 29 -4.64 -19.44 3.57
N THR A 30 -3.82 -20.16 2.80
CA THR A 30 -2.76 -21.00 3.35
C THR A 30 -1.67 -20.18 4.03
N GLN A 31 -1.38 -18.97 3.52
CA GLN A 31 -0.32 -18.09 4.04
C GLN A 31 -0.78 -17.34 5.29
N VAL A 32 -2.03 -16.89 5.30
CA VAL A 32 -2.64 -16.12 6.39
C VAL A 32 -3.16 -17.03 7.51
N GLY A 33 -3.43 -18.32 7.20
CA GLY A 33 -3.92 -19.29 8.17
C GLY A 33 -5.41 -19.12 8.50
N LEU A 34 -6.20 -18.60 7.56
CA LEU A 34 -7.63 -18.33 7.72
C LEU A 34 -8.44 -18.98 6.59
N GLU A 35 -9.69 -19.32 6.89
CA GLU A 35 -10.62 -19.90 5.93
C GLU A 35 -10.81 -19.01 4.68
N PRO A 36 -10.94 -19.59 3.46
CA PRO A 36 -11.08 -18.84 2.22
C PRO A 36 -12.16 -17.76 2.23
N ALA A 37 -13.31 -18.04 2.83
CA ALA A 37 -14.40 -17.07 2.90
C ALA A 37 -14.04 -15.81 3.74
N ILE A 38 -13.22 -15.96 4.78
CA ILE A 38 -12.75 -14.85 5.62
C ILE A 38 -11.75 -14.00 4.82
N VAL A 39 -10.83 -14.65 4.12
CA VAL A 39 -9.81 -13.98 3.31
C VAL A 39 -10.45 -13.30 2.10
N GLU A 40 -11.46 -13.89 1.47
CA GLU A 40 -12.21 -13.28 0.38
C GLU A 40 -12.93 -12.00 0.83
N LEU A 41 -13.55 -12.02 2.02
CA LEU A 41 -14.16 -10.81 2.58
C LEU A 41 -13.12 -9.71 2.84
N ALA A 42 -11.93 -10.07 3.35
CA ALA A 42 -10.85 -9.12 3.54
C ALA A 42 -10.35 -8.55 2.19
N ALA A 43 -10.16 -9.41 1.19
CA ALA A 43 -9.76 -9.02 -0.15
C ALA A 43 -10.78 -8.06 -0.79
N GLN A 44 -12.08 -8.30 -0.65
CA GLN A 44 -13.14 -7.39 -1.13
C GLN A 44 -13.06 -5.97 -0.53
N ARG A 45 -12.55 -5.85 0.70
CA ARG A 45 -12.41 -4.58 1.41
C ARG A 45 -11.04 -3.94 1.22
N PHE A 46 -10.11 -4.64 0.59
CA PHE A 46 -8.75 -4.17 0.39
C PHE A 46 -8.71 -3.03 -0.65
N ALA A 47 -7.76 -2.12 -0.47
CA ALA A 47 -7.51 -1.07 -1.45
C ALA A 47 -6.48 -1.56 -2.46
N TYR A 48 -6.89 -1.58 -3.73
CA TYR A 48 -6.05 -1.94 -4.89
C TYR A 48 -5.64 -0.68 -5.67
N GLY A 49 -4.63 -0.81 -6.52
CA GLY A 49 -4.11 0.21 -7.43
C GLY A 49 -2.80 0.84 -6.96
N VAL A 50 -1.73 0.05 -6.83
CA VAL A 50 -0.37 0.55 -6.60
C VAL A 50 0.02 1.62 -7.64
N LYS A 51 0.42 2.81 -7.16
CA LYS A 51 0.79 3.97 -7.98
C LYS A 51 1.92 4.77 -7.34
N PRO A 52 2.66 5.60 -8.10
CA PRO A 52 3.57 6.59 -7.54
C PRO A 52 2.86 7.57 -6.58
N LEU A 53 3.60 8.09 -5.61
CA LEU A 53 3.08 9.08 -4.66
C LEU A 53 2.79 10.41 -5.36
N SER A 54 1.58 10.94 -5.14
CA SER A 54 1.21 12.29 -5.59
C SER A 54 1.48 13.33 -4.50
N GLU A 55 1.55 14.61 -4.86
CA GLU A 55 1.68 15.70 -3.88
C GLU A 55 0.55 15.72 -2.85
N ALA A 56 -0.67 15.33 -3.24
CA ALA A 56 -1.80 15.22 -2.32
C ALA A 56 -1.56 14.13 -1.27
N VAL A 57 -1.11 12.94 -1.70
CA VAL A 57 -0.78 11.82 -0.79
C VAL A 57 0.38 12.18 0.13
N ILE A 58 1.40 12.86 -0.38
CA ILE A 58 2.54 13.33 0.42
C ILE A 58 2.07 14.31 1.51
N LYS A 59 1.16 15.23 1.17
CA LYS A 59 0.57 16.17 2.12
C LYS A 59 -0.26 15.46 3.19
N GLU A 60 -1.08 14.49 2.82
CA GLU A 60 -1.88 13.69 3.76
C GLU A 60 -0.98 12.89 4.71
N GLN A 61 0.07 12.28 4.18
CA GLN A 61 1.04 11.54 4.99
C GLN A 61 1.79 12.45 5.96
N GLN A 62 2.10 13.70 5.56
CA GLN A 62 2.68 14.69 6.47
C GLN A 62 1.72 15.06 7.60
N ALA A 63 0.42 15.21 7.31
CA ALA A 63 -0.59 15.48 8.33
C ALA A 63 -0.67 14.34 9.37
N ILE A 64 -0.62 13.08 8.92
CA ILE A 64 -0.56 11.91 9.82
C ILE A 64 0.70 11.97 10.69
N ALA A 65 1.87 12.24 10.10
CA ALA A 65 3.13 12.32 10.83
C ALA A 65 3.13 13.47 11.87
N ASP A 66 2.54 14.62 11.53
CA ASP A 66 2.40 15.74 12.45
C ASP A 66 1.46 15.38 13.61
N SER A 67 0.30 14.74 13.35
CA SER A 67 -0.61 14.26 14.40
C SER A 67 0.07 13.27 15.35
N PHE A 68 0.86 12.33 14.84
CA PHE A 68 1.58 11.37 15.67
C PHE A 68 2.63 12.05 16.56
N THR A 69 3.24 13.14 16.07
CA THR A 69 4.19 13.95 16.85
C THR A 69 3.48 14.74 17.94
N GLU A 70 2.34 15.38 17.62
CA GLU A 70 1.51 16.13 18.57
C GLU A 70 1.00 15.24 19.71
N LEU A 71 0.55 14.02 19.37
CA LEU A 71 0.13 13.01 20.34
C LEU A 71 1.29 12.34 21.08
N LYS A 72 2.54 12.74 20.81
CA LYS A 72 3.78 12.18 21.39
C LYS A 72 3.95 10.67 21.14
N LEU A 73 3.34 10.14 20.08
CA LEU A 73 3.52 8.76 19.62
C LEU A 73 4.82 8.60 18.81
N LEU A 74 5.39 9.70 18.32
CA LEU A 74 6.71 9.75 17.72
C LEU A 74 7.67 10.56 18.59
N PRO A 75 8.91 10.08 18.76
CA PRO A 75 9.91 10.78 19.57
C PRO A 75 10.49 12.02 18.87
N LYS A 76 10.32 12.14 17.54
CA LYS A 76 10.79 13.27 16.73
C LYS A 76 9.82 13.51 15.57
N ARG A 77 9.69 14.77 15.17
CA ARG A 77 8.94 15.15 13.97
C ARG A 77 9.59 14.56 12.72
N ILE A 78 8.77 14.03 11.82
CA ILE A 78 9.19 13.52 10.51
C ILE A 78 8.83 14.54 9.42
N VAL A 79 9.74 14.78 8.48
CA VAL A 79 9.46 15.50 7.24
C VAL A 79 9.31 14.46 6.13
N VAL A 80 8.08 14.19 5.71
CA VAL A 80 7.74 13.09 4.78
C VAL A 80 8.46 13.26 3.45
N ARG A 81 8.57 14.50 2.94
CA ARG A 81 9.22 14.80 1.67
C ARG A 81 10.67 14.34 1.59
N ASP A 82 11.39 14.34 2.71
CA ASP A 82 12.80 13.93 2.74
C ASP A 82 12.98 12.43 2.43
N ALA A 83 11.91 11.63 2.58
CA ALA A 83 11.89 10.20 2.28
C ALA A 83 11.17 9.86 0.96
N VAL A 84 10.64 10.84 0.23
CA VAL A 84 9.94 10.59 -1.04
C VAL A 84 10.97 10.25 -2.12
N TYR A 85 10.87 9.05 -2.69
CA TYR A 85 11.67 8.67 -3.84
C TYR A 85 11.29 9.51 -5.06
N GLN A 86 12.27 10.22 -5.60
CA GLN A 86 12.13 10.89 -6.89
C GLN A 86 12.79 10.05 -7.98
N PRO A 87 12.03 9.48 -8.93
CA PRO A 87 12.64 8.80 -10.06
C PRO A 87 13.51 9.79 -10.83
N LYS A 88 14.79 9.44 -11.04
CA LYS A 88 15.63 10.18 -11.99
C LYS A 88 14.99 10.02 -13.38
N GLN A 89 14.82 11.14 -14.08
CA GLN A 89 14.37 11.15 -15.48
C GLN A 89 15.25 10.25 -16.35
#